data_AF-A0A956YXX2-F1
#
_entry.id   AF-A0A956YXX2-F1
#
_cell.length_a   1.000
_cell.length_b   1.000
_cell.length_c   1.000
_cell.angle_alpha   90.00
_cell.angle_beta   90.00
_cell.angle_gamma   90.00
#
_symmetry.space_group_name_H-M   'P 1'
#
loop_
_entity.id
_entity.type
_entity.pdbx_description
1 polymer ?
#
loop_
_entity_poly.entity_id
_entity_poly.type
_entity_poly.pdbx_seq_one_letter_code
_entity_poly.pdbx_strand_id
1 'polypeptide(L)'
;MSLKPPSPKGHFLFGNLPEFSADTLAFMLKLREYGDIVALRFGPFPAYVLNHPEVIHDVLVTNADKYHKSSVTKNVLEPVLGNGIFTSDGEFWRRQRKLVQPAFHTKRIGAYADIITRYAERMLDTWQSGTRLAVDDEMTHLTMRIISKTLFDAEVASDVDLIGEAISIVLKNTDERFNQVPTIPYWVPNRINRELRA
;
A
#
# COMPACT_ATOMS: atom_id res chain seq x y z
N MET A 1 12.53 30.95 19.06
CA MET A 1 12.99 29.57 18.82
C MET A 1 12.33 29.12 17.52
N SER A 2 13.11 28.75 16.50
CA SER A 2 12.54 28.41 15.18
C SER A 2 11.66 27.17 15.31
N LEU A 3 10.34 27.34 15.13
CA LEU A 3 9.31 26.30 15.21
C LEU A 3 9.38 25.28 14.05
N LYS A 4 10.40 25.34 13.20
CA LYS A 4 10.48 24.54 11.98
C LYS A 4 11.30 23.28 12.23
N PRO A 5 10.74 22.09 12.00
CA PRO A 5 11.48 20.84 12.10
C PRO A 5 12.72 20.84 11.17
N PRO A 6 13.78 20.09 11.53
CA PRO A 6 14.95 19.91 10.68
C PRO A 6 14.57 19.32 9.32
N SER A 7 15.35 19.66 8.29
CA SER A 7 15.13 19.24 6.91
C SER A 7 16.46 18.89 6.25
N PRO A 8 16.57 17.77 5.53
CA PRO A 8 17.69 17.55 4.61
C PRO A 8 17.72 18.66 3.55
N LYS A 9 18.93 19.00 3.08
CA LYS A 9 19.11 19.93 1.97
C LYS A 9 18.43 19.34 0.73
N GLY A 10 17.47 20.07 0.17
CA GLY A 10 16.77 19.68 -1.04
C GLY A 10 17.24 20.48 -2.26
N HIS A 11 16.93 19.96 -3.45
CA HIS A 11 17.06 20.68 -4.72
C HIS A 11 16.25 21.99 -4.71
N PHE A 12 16.73 23.01 -5.43
CA PHE A 12 16.14 24.35 -5.44
C PHE A 12 14.67 24.36 -5.87
N LEU A 13 14.34 23.70 -6.98
CA LEU A 13 12.96 23.61 -7.52
C LEU A 13 12.15 22.46 -6.91
N PHE A 14 12.68 21.24 -6.93
CA PHE A 14 11.94 20.03 -6.58
C PHE A 14 12.04 19.59 -5.10
N GLY A 15 12.85 20.28 -4.29
CA GLY A 15 13.09 19.90 -2.91
C GLY A 15 13.76 18.53 -2.80
N ASN A 16 13.24 17.65 -1.97
CA ASN A 16 13.80 16.33 -1.68
C ASN A 16 13.36 15.25 -2.69
N LEU A 17 12.56 15.63 -3.69
CA LEU A 17 12.01 14.70 -4.67
C LEU A 17 13.07 13.88 -5.44
N PRO A 18 14.16 14.47 -5.98
CA PRO A 18 15.12 13.68 -6.76
C PRO A 18 15.85 12.62 -5.92
N GLU A 19 16.17 12.95 -4.67
CA GLU A 19 16.83 12.01 -3.75
C GLU A 19 15.86 10.90 -3.30
N PHE A 20 14.61 11.28 -3.02
CA PHE A 20 13.54 10.33 -2.69
C PHE A 20 13.27 9.34 -3.83
N SER A 21 13.12 9.81 -5.08
CA SER A 21 12.80 8.95 -6.21
C SER A 21 13.98 8.09 -6.70
N ALA A 22 15.22 8.44 -6.34
CA ALA A 22 16.39 7.65 -6.71
C ALA A 22 16.55 6.40 -5.84
N ASP A 23 16.38 6.56 -4.53
CA ASP A 23 16.40 5.45 -3.56
C ASP A 23 15.53 5.82 -2.34
N THR A 24 14.24 5.48 -2.42
CA THR A 24 13.27 5.77 -1.38
C THR A 24 13.70 5.21 -0.02
N LEU A 25 14.23 3.99 0.01
CA LEU A 25 14.56 3.31 1.26
C LEU A 25 15.79 3.97 1.91
N ALA A 26 16.87 4.16 1.16
CA ALA A 26 18.06 4.82 1.67
C ALA A 26 17.75 6.26 2.13
N PHE A 27 16.93 6.97 1.37
CA PHE A 27 16.45 8.30 1.76
C PHE A 27 15.71 8.26 3.09
N MET A 28 14.72 7.38 3.26
CA MET A 28 13.94 7.26 4.50
C MET A 28 14.82 6.85 5.70
N LEU A 29 15.81 5.98 5.50
CA LEU A 29 16.76 5.61 6.55
C LEU A 29 17.63 6.80 6.98
N LYS A 30 18.11 7.60 6.04
CA LYS A 30 18.88 8.82 6.31
C LYS A 30 18.09 9.85 7.12
N LEU A 31 16.76 9.93 6.95
CA LEU A 31 15.93 10.87 7.72
C LEU A 31 15.98 10.63 9.24
N ARG A 32 16.36 9.43 9.71
CA ARG A 32 16.51 9.13 11.14
C ARG A 32 17.55 10.03 11.82
N GLU A 33 18.55 10.49 11.07
CA GLU A 33 19.61 11.37 11.58
C GLU A 33 19.12 12.79 11.88
N TYR A 34 17.94 13.16 11.37
CA TYR A 34 17.36 14.50 11.53
C TYR A 34 16.44 14.57 12.77
N GLY A 35 16.19 13.46 13.46
CA GLY A 35 15.43 13.42 14.71
C GLY A 35 13.94 13.07 14.54
N ASP A 36 13.15 13.52 15.51
CA ASP A 36 11.79 13.04 15.76
C ASP A 36 10.76 13.45 14.72
N ILE A 37 10.91 14.66 14.16
CA ILE A 37 10.06 15.21 13.11
C ILE A 37 10.97 15.80 12.05
N VAL A 38 10.79 15.39 10.81
CA VAL A 38 11.60 15.86 9.68
C VAL A 38 10.70 16.53 8.65
N ALA A 39 10.99 17.78 8.33
CA ALA A 39 10.30 18.50 7.27
C ALA A 39 10.92 18.13 5.91
N LEU A 40 10.05 17.83 4.95
CA LEU A 40 10.39 17.54 3.56
C LEU A 40 9.64 18.48 2.63
N ARG A 41 10.19 18.66 1.43
CA ARG A 41 9.53 19.41 0.35
C ARG A 41 9.54 18.61 -0.93
N PHE A 42 8.37 18.40 -1.52
CA PHE A 42 8.19 17.78 -2.84
C PHE A 42 7.61 18.82 -3.78
N GLY A 43 8.48 19.63 -4.41
CA GLY A 43 8.05 20.80 -5.17
C GLY A 43 7.21 21.78 -4.32
N PRO A 44 5.95 22.06 -4.67
CA PRO A 44 5.08 22.93 -3.89
C PRO A 44 4.47 22.25 -2.65
N PHE A 45 4.61 20.93 -2.51
CA PHE A 45 3.94 20.16 -1.45
C PHE A 45 4.88 19.96 -0.25
N PRO A 46 4.56 20.50 0.94
CA PRO A 46 5.28 20.17 2.16
C PRO A 46 4.87 18.78 2.65
N ALA A 47 5.82 18.05 3.24
CA ALA A 47 5.57 16.78 3.91
C ALA A 47 6.34 16.73 5.22
N TYR A 48 5.88 15.88 6.15
CA TYR A 48 6.54 15.65 7.43
C TYR A 48 6.70 14.15 7.66
N VAL A 49 7.89 13.74 8.07
CA VAL A 49 8.16 12.37 8.53
C VAL A 49 8.21 12.38 10.04
N LEU A 50 7.44 11.48 10.66
CA LEU A 50 7.32 11.36 12.10
C LEU A 50 8.04 10.08 12.53
N ASN A 51 9.10 10.22 13.32
CA ASN A 51 9.92 9.12 13.81
C ASN A 51 9.66 8.81 15.30
N HIS A 52 9.08 9.75 16.06
CA HIS A 52 8.85 9.58 17.49
C HIS A 52 7.49 8.91 17.77
N PRO A 53 7.44 7.84 18.61
CA PRO A 53 6.22 7.07 18.84
C PRO A 53 5.07 7.88 19.42
N GLU A 54 5.34 8.87 20.28
CA GLU A 54 4.29 9.73 20.84
C GLU A 54 3.63 10.61 19.78
N VAL A 55 4.42 11.15 18.84
CA VAL A 55 3.90 11.99 17.75
C VAL A 55 3.13 11.14 16.75
N ILE A 56 3.63 9.94 16.45
CA ILE A 56 2.93 8.96 15.61
C ILE A 56 1.59 8.57 16.26
N HIS A 57 1.58 8.28 17.56
CA HIS A 57 0.36 7.97 18.31
C HIS A 57 -0.62 9.15 18.31
N ASP A 58 -0.12 10.37 18.48
CA ASP A 58 -0.96 11.57 18.43
C ASP A 58 -1.68 11.69 17.09
N VAL A 59 -0.96 11.52 15.97
CA VAL A 59 -1.52 11.63 14.62
C VAL A 59 -2.42 10.44 14.26
N LEU A 60 -2.03 9.21 14.60
CA LEU A 60 -2.74 8.01 14.16
C LEU A 60 -3.84 7.54 15.12
N VAL A 61 -3.85 8.01 16.37
CA VAL A 61 -4.78 7.57 17.41
C VAL A 61 -5.46 8.74 18.11
N THR A 62 -4.72 9.59 18.82
CA THR A 62 -5.31 10.62 19.69
C THR A 62 -6.12 11.65 18.91
N ASN A 63 -5.57 12.13 17.80
CA ASN A 63 -6.11 13.19 16.96
C ASN A 63 -6.41 12.69 15.54
N ALA A 64 -6.65 11.39 15.36
CA ALA A 64 -6.81 10.76 14.05
C ALA A 64 -7.93 11.37 13.20
N ASP A 65 -8.94 11.98 13.82
CA ASP A 65 -10.04 12.69 13.16
C ASP A 65 -9.65 14.06 12.57
N LYS A 66 -8.52 14.62 12.99
CA LYS A 66 -7.95 15.86 12.42
C LYS A 66 -7.12 15.60 11.17
N TYR A 67 -6.73 14.35 10.94
CA TYR A 67 -5.91 13.94 9.80
C TYR A 67 -6.75 13.16 8.79
N HIS A 68 -6.40 13.31 7.53
CA HIS A 68 -7.11 12.70 6.41
C HIS A 68 -6.11 11.97 5.54
N LYS A 69 -6.58 10.93 4.83
CA LYS A 69 -5.76 10.30 3.80
C LYS A 69 -5.28 11.33 2.79
N SER A 70 -4.01 11.22 2.39
CA SER A 70 -3.40 12.19 1.48
C SER A 70 -4.14 12.23 0.14
N SER A 71 -4.16 13.40 -0.51
CA SER A 71 -4.70 13.54 -1.85
C SER A 71 -3.99 12.63 -2.85
N VAL A 72 -2.68 12.37 -2.66
CA VAL A 72 -1.92 11.38 -3.44
C VAL A 72 -2.51 9.98 -3.28
N THR A 73 -2.73 9.53 -2.04
CA THR A 73 -3.33 8.22 -1.75
C THR A 73 -4.70 8.09 -2.40
N LYS A 74 -5.55 9.11 -2.29
CA LYS A 74 -6.88 9.12 -2.91
C LYS A 74 -6.80 9.06 -4.42
N ASN A 75 -6.00 9.93 -5.03
CA ASN A 75 -5.82 9.96 -6.48
C ASN A 75 -5.33 8.64 -7.04
N VAL A 76 -4.40 7.96 -6.37
CA VAL A 76 -3.84 6.68 -6.82
C VAL A 76 -4.83 5.53 -6.63
N LEU A 77 -5.56 5.49 -5.52
CA LEU A 77 -6.38 4.33 -5.14
C LEU A 77 -7.85 4.43 -5.55
N GLU A 78 -8.46 5.62 -5.60
CA GLU A 78 -9.89 5.80 -5.93
C GLU A 78 -10.29 5.25 -7.31
N PRO A 79 -9.47 5.35 -8.38
CA PRO A 79 -9.84 4.79 -9.68
C PRO A 79 -10.02 3.27 -9.69
N VAL A 80 -9.35 2.58 -8.76
CA VAL A 80 -9.42 1.12 -8.64
C VAL A 80 -10.43 0.71 -7.57
N LEU A 81 -10.39 1.36 -6.41
CA LEU A 81 -11.12 0.93 -5.21
C LEU A 81 -12.41 1.72 -4.97
N GLY A 82 -12.66 2.76 -5.77
CA GLY A 82 -13.77 3.70 -5.57
C GLY A 82 -13.69 4.39 -4.21
N ASN A 83 -14.86 4.80 -3.70
CA ASN A 83 -14.99 5.30 -2.33
C ASN A 83 -15.12 4.13 -1.34
N GLY A 84 -13.98 3.67 -0.83
CA GLY A 84 -13.82 2.46 -0.03
C GLY A 84 -13.02 2.68 1.25
N ILE A 85 -12.73 1.60 1.97
CA ILE A 85 -12.06 1.65 3.28
C ILE A 85 -10.64 2.26 3.20
N PHE A 86 -10.02 2.18 2.02
CA PHE A 86 -8.69 2.73 1.73
C PHE A 86 -8.70 4.16 1.21
N THR A 87 -9.85 4.73 0.85
CA THR A 87 -9.94 6.06 0.22
C THR A 87 -10.84 7.03 0.97
N SER A 88 -11.76 6.52 1.78
CA SER A 88 -12.67 7.32 2.61
C SER A 88 -12.08 7.71 3.97
N ASP A 89 -12.62 8.76 4.59
CA ASP A 89 -12.30 9.20 5.97
C ASP A 89 -13.57 9.32 6.82
N GLY A 90 -13.41 9.65 8.11
CA GLY A 90 -14.53 10.02 8.98
C GLY A 90 -15.60 8.94 9.17
N GLU A 91 -16.87 9.36 9.23
CA GLU A 91 -17.99 8.45 9.51
C GLU A 91 -18.20 7.37 8.46
N PHE A 92 -17.99 7.70 7.18
CA PHE A 92 -18.15 6.72 6.10
C PHE A 92 -17.12 5.60 6.23
N TRP A 93 -15.85 5.97 6.47
CA TRP A 93 -14.80 4.99 6.77
C TRP A 93 -15.13 4.15 8.01
N ARG A 94 -15.59 4.78 9.10
CA ARG A 94 -15.99 4.07 10.34
C ARG A 94 -17.09 3.04 10.06
N ARG A 95 -18.08 3.39 9.23
CA ARG A 95 -19.16 2.49 8.83
C ARG A 95 -18.63 1.29 8.03
N GLN A 96 -17.79 1.53 7.02
CA GLN A 96 -17.20 0.45 6.23
C GLN A 96 -16.31 -0.47 7.08
N ARG A 97 -15.47 0.11 7.95
CA ARG A 97 -14.63 -0.67 8.88
C ARG A 97 -15.46 -1.55 9.81
N LYS A 98 -16.57 -1.04 10.34
CA LYS A 98 -17.48 -1.81 11.21
C LYS A 98 -18.12 -2.99 10.47
N LEU A 99 -18.45 -2.83 9.18
CA LEU A 99 -19.02 -3.91 8.36
C LEU A 99 -17.99 -5.03 8.10
N VAL A 100 -16.72 -4.68 7.95
CA VAL A 100 -15.64 -5.62 7.63
C VAL A 100 -15.06 -6.32 8.87
N GLN A 101 -15.06 -5.66 10.03
CA GLN A 101 -14.48 -6.17 11.28
C GLN A 101 -14.87 -7.61 11.66
N PRO A 102 -16.13 -8.08 11.49
CA PRO A 102 -16.52 -9.44 11.86
C PRO A 102 -15.75 -10.56 11.13
N ALA A 103 -15.25 -10.28 9.92
CA ALA A 103 -14.40 -11.22 9.18
C ALA A 103 -13.07 -11.48 9.92
N PHE A 104 -12.62 -10.55 10.76
CA PHE A 104 -11.36 -10.62 11.51
C PHE A 104 -11.55 -11.07 12.97
N HIS A 105 -12.70 -11.62 13.33
CA HIS A 105 -12.90 -12.19 14.67
C HIS A 105 -12.07 -13.47 14.87
N THR A 106 -11.60 -13.72 16.10
CA THR A 106 -10.69 -14.84 16.44
C THR A 106 -11.17 -16.21 15.93
N LYS A 107 -12.48 -16.49 16.00
CA LYS A 107 -13.06 -17.73 15.47
C LYS A 107 -12.87 -17.88 13.95
N ARG A 108 -12.98 -16.79 13.19
CA ARG A 108 -12.74 -16.77 11.74
C ARG A 108 -11.25 -16.91 11.44
N ILE A 109 -10.39 -16.25 12.22
CA ILE A 109 -8.93 -16.37 12.09
C ILE A 109 -8.47 -17.82 12.24
N GLY A 110 -9.01 -18.56 13.22
CA GLY A 110 -8.72 -19.99 13.39
C GLY A 110 -9.04 -20.81 12.14
N ALA A 111 -10.25 -20.62 11.57
CA ALA A 111 -10.63 -21.30 10.32
C ALA A 111 -9.76 -20.88 9.12
N TYR A 112 -9.32 -19.61 9.07
CA TYR A 112 -8.40 -19.15 8.03
C TYR A 112 -7.02 -19.79 8.16
N ALA A 113 -6.51 -20.01 9.37
CA ALA A 113 -5.23 -20.67 9.58
C ALA A 113 -5.20 -22.06 8.93
N ASP A 114 -6.23 -22.87 9.11
CA ASP A 114 -6.32 -24.20 8.50
C ASP A 114 -6.33 -24.13 6.96
N ILE A 115 -7.02 -23.13 6.39
CA ILE A 115 -7.03 -22.88 4.94
C ILE A 115 -5.64 -22.46 4.47
N ILE A 116 -5.02 -21.49 5.15
CA ILE A 116 -3.68 -20.98 4.81
C ILE A 116 -2.66 -22.13 4.81
N THR A 117 -2.63 -22.94 5.88
CA THR A 117 -1.72 -24.07 5.99
C THR A 117 -1.93 -25.08 4.86
N ARG A 118 -3.17 -25.47 4.59
CA ARG A 118 -3.48 -26.42 3.51
C ARG A 118 -3.03 -25.92 2.14
N TYR A 119 -3.25 -24.64 1.84
CA TYR A 119 -2.84 -24.07 0.54
C TYR A 119 -1.32 -23.89 0.47
N ALA A 120 -0.65 -23.57 1.58
CA ALA A 120 0.80 -23.53 1.64
C ALA A 120 1.42 -24.92 1.41
N GLU A 121 0.89 -25.98 2.05
CA GLU A 121 1.33 -27.36 1.84
C GLU A 121 1.16 -27.78 0.37
N ARG A 122 0.00 -27.51 -0.23
CA ARG A 122 -0.24 -27.80 -1.66
C ARG A 122 0.72 -27.06 -2.60
N MET A 123 1.11 -25.84 -2.26
CA MET A 123 2.12 -25.09 -3.01
C MET A 123 3.49 -25.76 -2.85
N LEU A 124 3.87 -26.14 -1.63
CA LEU A 124 5.14 -26.83 -1.37
C LEU A 124 5.23 -28.19 -2.08
N ASP A 125 4.12 -28.90 -2.25
CA ASP A 125 4.05 -30.16 -3.00
C ASP A 125 4.44 -30.02 -4.49
N THR A 126 4.31 -28.82 -5.07
CA THR A 126 4.73 -28.57 -6.47
C THR A 126 6.21 -28.19 -6.58
N TRP A 127 6.85 -27.83 -5.46
CA TRP A 127 8.22 -27.38 -5.44
C TRP A 127 9.19 -28.57 -5.51
N GLN A 128 10.29 -28.38 -6.23
CA GLN A 128 11.35 -29.37 -6.35
C GLN A 128 12.64 -28.84 -5.72
N SER A 129 13.33 -29.71 -4.97
CA SER A 129 14.59 -29.35 -4.33
C SER A 129 15.64 -28.94 -5.37
N GLY A 130 16.29 -27.80 -5.13
CA GLY A 130 17.30 -27.25 -6.04
C GLY A 130 16.75 -26.31 -7.12
N THR A 131 15.43 -26.16 -7.23
CA THR A 131 14.81 -25.22 -8.18
C THR A 131 14.89 -23.78 -7.66
N ARG A 132 15.16 -22.84 -8.55
CA ARG A 132 15.06 -21.40 -8.29
C ARG A 132 13.64 -20.92 -8.62
N LEU A 133 13.01 -20.22 -7.68
CA LEU A 133 11.64 -19.75 -7.79
C LEU A 133 11.60 -18.23 -7.57
N ALA A 134 10.68 -17.55 -8.25
CA ALA A 134 10.32 -16.16 -7.98
C ALA A 134 9.36 -16.14 -6.77
N VAL A 135 9.90 -15.90 -5.58
CA VAL A 135 9.14 -16.02 -4.32
C VAL A 135 7.98 -15.01 -4.28
N ASP A 136 8.16 -13.84 -4.86
CA ASP A 136 7.13 -12.82 -5.01
C ASP A 136 5.92 -13.30 -5.83
N ASP A 137 6.17 -13.98 -6.95
CA ASP A 137 5.12 -14.58 -7.77
C ASP A 137 4.41 -15.70 -7.00
N GLU A 138 5.16 -16.63 -6.41
CA GLU A 138 4.62 -17.75 -5.63
C GLU A 138 3.75 -17.28 -4.45
N MET A 139 4.22 -16.27 -3.70
CA MET A 139 3.46 -15.69 -2.58
C MET A 139 2.21 -14.96 -3.06
N THR A 140 2.25 -14.29 -4.21
CA THR A 140 1.09 -13.63 -4.81
C THR A 140 0.03 -14.66 -5.20
N HIS A 141 0.42 -15.72 -5.91
CA HIS A 141 -0.47 -16.82 -6.30
C HIS A 141 -1.08 -17.53 -5.07
N LEU A 142 -0.26 -17.84 -4.06
CA LEU A 142 -0.74 -18.45 -2.82
C LEU A 142 -1.77 -17.55 -2.13
N THR A 143 -1.47 -16.26 -1.99
CA THR A 143 -2.35 -15.30 -1.32
C THR A 143 -3.68 -15.16 -2.06
N MET A 144 -3.67 -15.09 -3.39
CA MET A 144 -4.90 -15.01 -4.19
C MET A 144 -5.76 -16.26 -4.08
N ARG A 145 -5.14 -17.45 -4.06
CA ARG A 145 -5.86 -18.71 -3.84
C ARG A 145 -6.52 -18.75 -2.46
N ILE A 146 -5.83 -18.31 -1.41
CA ILE A 146 -6.37 -18.23 -0.05
C ILE A 146 -7.51 -17.20 0.03
N ILE A 147 -7.33 -15.99 -0.50
CA ILE A 147 -8.37 -14.95 -0.50
C ILE A 147 -9.60 -15.43 -1.27
N SER A 148 -9.42 -16.03 -2.44
CA SER A 148 -10.52 -16.52 -3.26
C SER A 148 -11.31 -17.60 -2.54
N LYS A 149 -10.62 -18.55 -1.88
CA LYS A 149 -11.29 -19.60 -1.10
C LYS A 149 -11.99 -19.03 0.13
N THR A 150 -11.36 -18.11 0.85
CA THR A 150 -11.90 -17.58 2.11
C THR A 150 -13.08 -16.62 1.91
N LEU A 151 -13.09 -15.83 0.83
CA LEU A 151 -14.14 -14.85 0.55
C LEU A 151 -15.30 -15.40 -0.27
N PHE A 152 -15.03 -16.28 -1.24
CA PHE A 152 -16.04 -16.75 -2.20
C PHE A 152 -16.41 -18.23 -2.04
N ASP A 153 -15.75 -18.96 -1.12
CA ASP A 153 -15.83 -20.43 -0.99
C ASP A 153 -15.55 -21.18 -2.31
N ALA A 154 -15.00 -20.47 -3.30
CA ALA A 154 -14.83 -20.96 -4.65
C ALA A 154 -13.71 -22.00 -4.71
N GLU A 155 -14.03 -23.19 -5.21
CA GLU A 155 -13.04 -24.14 -5.78
C GLU A 155 -12.85 -23.88 -7.29
N VAL A 156 -13.15 -22.67 -7.77
CA VAL A 156 -13.16 -22.37 -9.19
C VAL A 156 -11.73 -22.07 -9.64
N ALA A 157 -10.96 -23.13 -9.85
CA ALA A 157 -9.58 -23.05 -10.31
C ALA A 157 -9.44 -22.22 -11.61
N SER A 158 -10.46 -22.20 -12.47
CA SER A 158 -10.45 -21.44 -13.73
C SER A 158 -10.59 -19.91 -13.57
N ASP A 159 -11.33 -19.44 -12.56
CA ASP A 159 -11.61 -18.01 -12.38
C ASP A 159 -10.58 -17.35 -11.44
N VAL A 160 -9.92 -18.15 -10.59
CA VAL A 160 -8.89 -17.68 -9.66
C VAL A 160 -7.65 -17.15 -10.38
N ASP A 161 -7.25 -17.79 -11.49
CA ASP A 161 -6.07 -17.36 -12.24
C ASP A 161 -6.33 -16.01 -12.94
N LEU A 162 -7.52 -15.82 -13.54
CA LEU A 162 -7.94 -14.55 -14.15
C LEU A 162 -8.04 -13.42 -13.11
N ILE A 163 -8.66 -13.69 -11.96
CA ILE A 163 -8.77 -12.72 -10.86
C ILE A 163 -7.38 -12.39 -10.29
N GLY A 164 -6.52 -13.40 -10.13
CA GLY A 164 -5.15 -13.23 -9.68
C GLY A 164 -4.34 -12.35 -10.62
N GLU A 165 -4.41 -12.59 -11.94
CA GLU A 165 -3.74 -11.78 -12.95
C GLU A 165 -4.23 -10.33 -12.93
N ALA A 166 -5.55 -10.11 -12.88
CA ALA A 166 -6.13 -8.78 -12.80
C ALA A 166 -5.67 -8.02 -11.54
N ILE A 167 -5.62 -8.69 -10.38
CA ILE A 167 -5.14 -8.08 -9.13
C ILE A 167 -3.64 -7.79 -9.21
N SER A 168 -2.83 -8.69 -9.76
CA SER A 168 -1.39 -8.47 -9.94
C SER A 168 -1.11 -7.25 -10.83
N ILE A 169 -1.87 -7.07 -11.91
CA ILE A 169 -1.79 -5.88 -12.77
C ILE A 169 -2.12 -4.62 -11.97
N VAL A 170 -3.20 -4.65 -11.19
CA VAL A 170 -3.62 -3.52 -10.34
C VAL A 170 -2.55 -3.17 -9.29
N LEU A 171 -1.99 -4.16 -8.60
CA LEU A 171 -0.97 -3.96 -7.57
C LEU A 171 0.30 -3.35 -8.19
N LYS A 172 0.79 -3.92 -9.29
CA LYS A 172 1.97 -3.40 -9.99
C LYS A 172 1.77 -1.97 -10.48
N ASN A 173 0.63 -1.67 -11.10
CA ASN A 173 0.32 -0.32 -11.56
C ASN A 173 0.18 0.68 -10.40
N THR A 174 -0.34 0.22 -9.26
CA THR A 174 -0.48 1.03 -8.04
C THR A 174 0.89 1.35 -7.44
N ASP A 175 1.77 0.36 -7.32
CA ASP A 175 3.14 0.52 -6.82
C ASP A 175 3.97 1.44 -7.71
N GLU A 176 3.90 1.25 -9.03
CA GLU A 176 4.58 2.14 -9.98
C GLU A 176 4.11 3.59 -9.84
N ARG A 177 2.82 3.82 -9.57
CA ARG A 177 2.29 5.18 -9.34
C ARG A 177 2.72 5.80 -8.03
N PHE A 178 2.82 5.02 -6.96
CA PHE A 178 3.36 5.52 -5.70
C PHE A 178 4.84 5.90 -5.82
N ASN A 179 5.59 5.17 -6.64
CA ASN A 179 7.00 5.44 -6.89
C ASN A 179 7.23 6.54 -7.94
N GLN A 180 6.24 6.86 -8.78
CA GLN A 180 6.29 7.97 -9.73
C GLN A 180 5.86 9.29 -9.08
N VAL A 181 6.81 9.94 -8.40
CA VAL A 181 6.62 11.30 -7.91
C VAL A 181 7.34 12.28 -8.85
N PRO A 182 6.64 13.30 -9.41
CA PRO A 182 5.26 13.69 -9.13
C PRO A 182 4.24 12.79 -9.83
N THR A 183 3.10 12.54 -9.18
CA THR A 183 2.02 11.73 -9.77
C THR A 183 1.54 12.36 -11.07
N ILE A 184 1.72 11.65 -12.17
CA ILE A 184 1.32 12.11 -13.51
C ILE A 184 -0.22 12.11 -13.60
N PRO A 185 -0.86 13.22 -13.99
CA PRO A 185 -2.31 13.26 -14.16
C PRO A 185 -2.84 12.21 -15.15
N TYR A 186 -4.05 11.69 -14.91
CA TYR A 186 -4.69 10.64 -15.73
C TYR A 186 -4.94 11.00 -17.20
N TRP A 187 -4.89 12.29 -17.55
CA TRP A 187 -5.05 12.78 -18.92
C TRP A 187 -3.76 12.73 -19.74
N VAL A 188 -2.59 12.54 -19.10
CA VAL A 188 -1.31 12.45 -19.79
C VAL A 188 -1.13 11.03 -20.37
N PRO A 189 -0.90 10.84 -21.67
CA PRO A 189 -0.76 9.51 -22.24
C PRO A 189 0.59 8.87 -21.88
N ASN A 190 0.66 8.16 -20.76
CA ASN A 190 1.77 7.27 -20.38
C ASN A 190 1.32 5.79 -20.38
N ARG A 191 2.28 4.87 -20.34
CA ARG A 191 2.03 3.41 -20.39
C ARG A 191 1.03 2.97 -19.32
N ILE A 192 1.23 3.42 -18.08
CA ILE A 192 0.39 3.09 -16.91
C ILE A 192 -1.05 3.62 -17.07
N ASN A 193 -1.24 4.80 -17.65
CA ASN A 193 -2.58 5.36 -17.93
C ASN A 193 -3.30 4.60 -19.05
N ARG A 194 -2.58 3.91 -19.93
CA ARG A 194 -3.16 3.07 -20.99
C ARG A 194 -3.55 1.69 -20.48
N GLU A 195 -2.71 1.07 -19.65
CA GLU A 195 -2.98 -0.25 -19.06
C GLU A 195 -4.19 -0.25 -18.11
N LEU A 196 -4.50 0.88 -17.45
CA LEU A 196 -5.71 1.02 -16.61
C LEU A 196 -7.02 1.24 -17.38
N ARG A 197 -6.98 1.53 -18.69
CA ARG A 197 -8.17 1.80 -19.52
C ARG A 197 -8.57 0.61 -20.41
N ALA A 198 -7.72 -0.40 -20.52
CA ALA A 198 -7.96 -1.63 -21.27
C ALA A 198 -8.71 -2.63 -20.41
#